data_AF-A0A2J6I2F1-F1
#
_entry.id   AF-A0A2J6I2F1-F1
#
_cell.length_a   1.000
_cell.length_b   1.000
_cell.length_c   1.000
_cell.angle_alpha   90.00
_cell.angle_beta   90.00
_cell.angle_gamma   90.00
#
_symmetry.space_group_name_H-M   'P 1'
#
loop_
_entity.id
_entity.type
_entity.pdbx_description
1 polymer ?
#
loop_
_entity_poly.entity_id
_entity_poly.type
_entity_poly.pdbx_seq_one_letter_code
_entity_poly.pdbx_strand_id
1 'polypeptide(L)'
;RVMGDVAINHILPTAIKYQNRLVENTKGLKDVLDSKTYIKLSRNQINTIKQISEHISAVKELVDAMVAARKVANKIEDTTKQGFAYRENVVKYFDPIRKHVDDLELLIDNELWPLPKYRELLFLK
;
A
#
# COMPACT_ATOMS: atom_id res chain seq x y z
N ARG A 1 10.48 12.06 2.74
CA ARG A 1 9.52 12.51 3.79
C ARG A 1 8.10 12.39 3.27
N VAL A 2 7.76 13.16 2.23
CA VAL A 2 6.46 13.13 1.53
C VAL A 2 5.97 11.71 1.22
N MET A 3 6.80 10.85 0.61
CA MET A 3 6.38 9.46 0.29
C MET A 3 5.85 8.67 1.50
N GLY A 4 6.52 8.77 2.65
CA GLY A 4 6.07 8.08 3.86
C GLY A 4 4.78 8.69 4.42
N ASP A 5 4.67 10.01 4.40
CA ASP A 5 3.48 10.71 4.87
C ASP A 5 2.26 10.39 3.98
N VAL A 6 2.45 10.33 2.66
CA VAL A 6 1.40 9.95 1.70
C VAL A 6 0.98 8.50 1.87
N ALA A 7 1.95 7.59 2.03
CA ALA A 7 1.66 6.18 2.28
C ALA A 7 0.83 5.99 3.55
N ILE A 8 1.26 6.59 4.67
CA ILE A 8 0.62 6.39 5.99
C ILE A 8 -0.75 7.08 6.08
N ASN A 9 -0.88 8.31 5.56
CA ASN A 9 -2.08 9.12 5.82
C ASN A 9 -3.15 8.99 4.74
N HIS A 10 -2.78 8.60 3.51
CA HIS A 10 -3.72 8.52 2.40
C HIS A 10 -3.88 7.09 1.88
N ILE A 11 -2.78 6.43 1.52
CA ILE A 11 -2.86 5.11 0.86
C ILE A 11 -3.32 4.01 1.82
N LEU A 12 -2.64 3.86 2.97
CA LEU A 12 -2.97 2.79 3.94
C LEU A 12 -4.41 2.89 4.47
N PRO A 13 -4.93 4.07 4.87
CA PRO A 13 -6.31 4.17 5.35
C PRO A 13 -7.33 3.81 4.27
N THR A 14 -7.11 4.22 3.01
CA THR A 14 -7.96 3.82 1.89
C THR A 14 -7.94 2.31 1.69
N ALA A 15 -6.75 1.70 1.68
CA ALA A 15 -6.61 0.26 1.48
C ALA A 15 -7.33 -0.54 2.58
N ILE A 16 -7.19 -0.12 3.85
CA ILE A 16 -7.88 -0.74 4.99
C ILE A 16 -9.39 -0.57 4.86
N LYS A 17 -9.87 0.62 4.48
CA LYS A 17 -11.30 0.88 4.27
C LYS A 17 -11.89 -0.03 3.20
N TYR A 18 -11.20 -0.20 2.07
CA TYR A 18 -11.64 -1.10 1.01
C TYR A 18 -11.58 -2.58 1.44
N GLN A 19 -10.52 -2.98 2.13
CA GLN A 19 -10.41 -4.32 2.70
C GLN A 19 -11.59 -4.65 3.62
N ASN A 20 -12.00 -3.72 4.49
CA ASN A 20 -13.16 -3.89 5.36
C ASN A 20 -14.46 -4.11 4.55
N ARG A 21 -14.68 -3.35 3.47
CA ARG A 21 -15.84 -3.55 2.57
C ARG A 21 -15.84 -4.95 1.94
N LEU A 22 -14.68 -5.44 1.50
CA LEU A 22 -14.56 -6.79 0.93
C LEU A 22 -14.83 -7.87 1.99
N VAL A 23 -14.37 -7.67 3.22
CA VAL A 23 -14.62 -8.59 4.34
C VAL A 23 -16.11 -8.65 4.67
N GLU A 24 -16.79 -7.50 4.73
CA GLU A 24 -18.24 -7.44 4.95
C GLU A 24 -19.01 -8.15 3.84
N ASN A 25 -18.66 -7.90 2.57
CA ASN A 25 -19.26 -8.59 1.44
C ASN A 25 -19.05 -10.12 1.51
N THR A 26 -17.83 -10.55 1.84
CA THR A 26 -17.50 -11.97 1.97
C THR A 26 -18.29 -12.64 3.10
N LYS A 27 -18.50 -11.95 4.23
CA LYS A 27 -19.37 -12.42 5.31
C LYS A 27 -20.82 -12.54 4.85
N GLY A 28 -21.36 -11.52 4.19
CA GLY A 28 -22.73 -11.55 3.66
C GLY A 28 -22.96 -12.68 2.64
N LEU A 29 -21.97 -13.00 1.80
CA LEU A 29 -22.05 -14.15 0.90
C LEU A 29 -22.15 -15.49 1.65
N LYS A 30 -21.55 -15.59 2.82
CA LYS A 30 -21.62 -16.80 3.66
C LYS A 30 -23.03 -17.00 4.24
N ASP A 31 -23.73 -15.91 4.51
CA ASP A 31 -25.06 -15.95 5.12
C ASP A 31 -26.16 -16.30 4.10
N VAL A 32 -25.93 -15.98 2.82
CA VAL A 32 -26.92 -16.18 1.73
C VAL A 32 -26.70 -17.51 0.98
N LEU A 33 -25.47 -18.02 0.94
CA LEU A 33 -25.11 -19.19 0.11
C LEU A 33 -24.92 -20.46 0.93
N ASP A 34 -25.19 -21.62 0.32
CA ASP A 34 -24.81 -22.90 0.89
C ASP A 34 -23.28 -23.06 0.94
N SER A 35 -22.79 -23.88 1.88
CA SER A 35 -21.36 -24.06 2.12
C SER A 35 -20.54 -24.49 0.90
N LYS A 36 -21.12 -25.29 -0.02
CA LYS A 36 -20.41 -25.73 -1.23
C LYS A 36 -20.25 -24.59 -2.23
N THR A 37 -21.33 -23.85 -2.47
CA THR A 37 -21.33 -22.69 -3.37
C THR A 37 -20.46 -21.56 -2.84
N TYR A 38 -20.53 -21.30 -1.52
CA TYR A 38 -19.72 -20.29 -0.85
C TYR A 38 -18.21 -20.51 -1.07
N ILE A 39 -17.69 -21.72 -0.86
CA ILE A 39 -16.25 -22.01 -1.02
C ILE A 39 -15.77 -21.71 -2.45
N LYS A 40 -16.60 -22.00 -3.45
CA LYS A 40 -16.26 -21.76 -4.85
C LYS A 40 -16.27 -20.27 -5.20
N LEU A 41 -17.31 -19.55 -4.78
CA LEU A 41 -17.52 -18.15 -5.16
C LEU A 41 -16.68 -17.17 -4.34
N SER A 42 -16.46 -17.44 -3.04
CA SER A 42 -15.72 -16.56 -2.14
C SER A 42 -14.20 -16.62 -2.27
N ARG A 43 -13.68 -17.66 -2.95
CA ARG A 43 -12.23 -17.88 -3.08
C ARG A 43 -11.49 -16.66 -3.63
N ASN A 44 -12.05 -16.01 -4.66
CA ASN A 44 -11.42 -14.85 -5.26
C ASN A 44 -11.41 -13.65 -4.32
N GLN A 45 -12.54 -13.37 -3.64
CA GLN A 45 -12.61 -12.26 -2.67
C GLN A 45 -11.65 -12.48 -1.50
N ILE A 46 -11.57 -13.71 -0.96
CA ILE A 46 -10.64 -14.05 0.12
C ILE A 46 -9.19 -13.86 -0.34
N ASN A 47 -8.85 -14.27 -1.57
CA ASN A 47 -7.50 -14.06 -2.11
C ASN A 47 -7.18 -12.57 -2.27
N THR A 48 -8.11 -11.77 -2.78
CA THR A 48 -7.93 -10.31 -2.89
C THR A 48 -7.73 -9.66 -1.51
N ILE A 49 -8.51 -10.05 -0.51
CA ILE A 49 -8.36 -9.56 0.87
C ILE A 49 -6.97 -9.87 1.42
N LYS A 50 -6.46 -11.10 1.17
CA LYS A 50 -5.12 -11.51 1.58
C LYS A 50 -4.04 -10.67 0.90
N GLN A 51 -4.11 -10.53 -0.43
CA GLN A 51 -3.17 -9.71 -1.19
C GLN A 51 -3.12 -8.28 -0.67
N ILE A 52 -4.29 -7.64 -0.50
CA ILE A 52 -4.37 -6.28 0.07
C ILE A 52 -3.70 -6.23 1.45
N SER A 53 -3.93 -7.23 2.30
CA SER A 53 -3.31 -7.29 3.63
C SER A 53 -1.79 -7.38 3.57
N GLU A 54 -1.25 -8.20 2.66
CA GLU A 54 0.18 -8.38 2.46
C GLU A 54 0.84 -7.07 1.99
N HIS A 55 0.24 -6.40 1.00
CA HIS A 55 0.75 -5.11 0.53
C HIS A 55 0.66 -4.01 1.61
N ILE A 56 -0.42 -3.95 2.39
CA ILE A 56 -0.55 -3.02 3.53
C ILE A 56 0.58 -3.22 4.54
N SER A 57 0.83 -4.48 4.94
CA SER A 57 1.89 -4.79 5.91
C SER A 57 3.26 -4.40 5.37
N ALA A 58 3.56 -4.80 4.13
CA ALA A 58 4.84 -4.51 3.49
C ALA A 58 5.08 -3.00 3.36
N VAL A 59 4.09 -2.22 2.94
CA VAL A 59 4.20 -0.74 2.86
C VAL A 59 4.49 -0.17 4.24
N LYS A 60 3.79 -0.63 5.29
CA LYS A 60 4.01 -0.12 6.65
C LYS A 60 5.43 -0.38 7.15
N GLU A 61 5.90 -1.62 7.01
CA GLU A 61 7.24 -2.04 7.44
C GLU A 61 8.34 -1.30 6.67
N LEU A 62 8.21 -1.19 5.35
CA LEU A 62 9.17 -0.48 4.50
C LEU A 62 9.22 1.01 4.82
N VAL A 63 8.08 1.66 5.04
CA VAL A 63 8.04 3.08 5.42
C VAL A 63 8.68 3.29 6.79
N ASP A 64 8.42 2.42 7.77
CA ASP A 64 9.03 2.51 9.10
C ASP A 64 10.55 2.34 9.02
N ALA A 65 11.03 1.36 8.26
CA ALA A 65 12.46 1.13 8.02
C ALA A 65 13.12 2.32 7.31
N MET A 66 12.47 2.87 6.28
CA MET A 66 12.94 4.07 5.58
C MET A 66 13.04 5.27 6.52
N VAL A 67 12.04 5.48 7.40
CA VAL A 67 12.04 6.57 8.38
C VAL A 67 13.18 6.39 9.38
N ALA A 68 13.43 5.17 9.86
CA ALA A 68 14.55 4.85 10.74
C ALA A 68 15.90 5.14 10.05
N ALA A 69 16.11 4.66 8.83
CA ALA A 69 17.32 4.91 8.05
C ALA A 69 17.56 6.42 7.83
N ARG A 70 16.49 7.17 7.52
CA ARG A 70 16.56 8.63 7.37
C ARG A 70 16.97 9.32 8.66
N LYS A 71 16.45 8.88 9.82
CA LYS A 71 16.84 9.42 11.13
C LYS A 71 18.33 9.23 11.40
N VAL A 72 18.92 8.11 10.98
CA VAL A 72 20.36 7.86 11.10
C VAL A 72 21.14 8.76 10.15
N ALA A 73 20.75 8.85 8.87
CA ALA A 73 21.42 9.69 7.88
C ALA A 73 21.41 11.19 8.26
N ASN A 74 20.34 11.66 8.89
CA ASN A 74 20.21 13.04 9.35
C ASN A 74 21.14 13.42 10.51
N LYS A 75 21.74 12.44 11.21
CA LYS A 75 22.70 12.70 12.29
C LYS A 75 24.13 12.88 11.77
N ILE A 76 24.38 12.67 10.49
CA ILE A 76 25.70 12.83 9.88
C ILE A 76 25.93 14.32 9.60
N GLU A 77 26.95 14.89 10.24
CA GLU A 77 27.30 16.32 10.10
C GLU A 77 27.94 16.64 8.75
N ASP A 78 28.77 15.73 8.23
CA ASP A 78 29.41 15.85 6.92
C ASP A 78 28.36 15.65 5.82
N THR A 79 28.11 16.71 5.05
CA THR A 79 27.10 16.76 3.99
C THR A 79 27.35 15.75 2.86
N THR A 80 28.61 15.46 2.55
CA THR A 80 28.98 14.49 1.51
C THR A 80 28.67 13.09 2.00
N LYS A 81 29.07 12.74 3.23
CA LYS A 81 28.74 11.45 3.86
C LYS A 81 27.24 11.28 4.06
N GLN A 82 26.53 12.35 4.41
CA GLN A 82 25.08 12.36 4.48
C GLN A 82 24.45 12.04 3.13
N GLY A 83 24.94 12.63 2.04
CA GLY A 83 24.48 12.34 0.68
C GLY A 83 24.62 10.85 0.31
N PHE A 84 25.78 10.25 0.59
CA PHE A 84 25.99 8.81 0.40
C PHE A 84 25.03 7.97 1.24
N ALA A 85 24.86 8.31 2.52
CA ALA A 85 23.93 7.60 3.40
C ALA A 85 22.49 7.65 2.89
N TYR A 86 22.04 8.77 2.34
CA TYR A 86 20.72 8.87 1.72
C TYR A 86 20.59 7.97 0.48
N ARG A 87 21.57 8.04 -0.43
CA ARG A 87 21.58 7.23 -1.65
C ARG A 87 21.54 5.74 -1.36
N GLU A 88 22.35 5.27 -0.43
CA GLU A 88 22.52 3.84 -0.17
C GLU A 88 21.49 3.29 0.81
N ASN A 89 21.09 4.08 1.81
CA ASN A 89 20.26 3.58 2.90
C ASN A 89 18.82 4.09 2.88
N VAL A 90 18.50 5.20 2.21
CA VAL A 90 17.13 5.74 2.19
C VAL A 90 16.46 5.49 0.84
N VAL A 91 17.12 5.79 -0.27
CA VAL A 91 16.55 5.68 -1.62
C VAL A 91 16.17 4.23 -1.97
N LYS A 92 16.91 3.23 -1.46
CA LYS A 92 16.61 1.81 -1.69
C LYS A 92 15.19 1.37 -1.29
N TYR A 93 14.51 2.12 -0.42
CA TYR A 93 13.14 1.82 0.01
C TYR A 93 12.07 2.38 -0.93
N PHE A 94 12.42 3.32 -1.83
CA PHE A 94 11.44 4.01 -2.67
C PHE A 94 10.79 3.05 -3.66
N ASP A 95 11.58 2.27 -4.39
CA ASP A 95 11.06 1.35 -5.40
C ASP A 95 10.22 0.22 -4.79
N PRO A 96 10.65 -0.44 -3.68
CA PRO A 96 9.80 -1.40 -2.99
C PRO A 96 8.47 -0.82 -2.49
N ILE A 97 8.48 0.34 -1.84
CA ILE A 97 7.25 1.00 -1.37
C ILE A 97 6.34 1.28 -2.56
N ARG A 98 6.88 1.87 -3.62
CA ARG A 98 6.14 2.20 -4.83
C ARG A 98 5.51 0.97 -5.44
N LYS A 99 6.25 -0.13 -5.57
CA LYS A 99 5.73 -1.39 -6.11
C LYS A 99 4.49 -1.86 -5.35
N HIS A 100 4.54 -1.92 -4.01
CA HIS A 100 3.38 -2.35 -3.24
C HIS A 100 2.20 -1.37 -3.31
N VAL A 101 2.48 -0.06 -3.44
CA VAL A 101 1.44 0.95 -3.64
C VAL A 101 0.79 0.83 -5.02
N ASP A 102 1.57 0.62 -6.06
CA ASP A 102 1.08 0.44 -7.44
C ASP A 102 0.25 -0.86 -7.53
N ASP A 103 0.65 -1.94 -6.84
CA ASP A 103 -0.15 -3.16 -6.74
C ASP A 103 -1.47 -2.92 -6.00
N LEU A 104 -1.46 -2.11 -4.93
CA LEU A 104 -2.69 -1.68 -4.24
C LEU A 104 -3.60 -0.84 -5.13
N GLU A 105 -3.06 0.04 -5.98
CA GLU A 105 -3.81 0.86 -6.95
C GLU A 105 -4.62 0.00 -7.94
N LEU A 106 -4.08 -1.17 -8.31
CA LEU A 106 -4.74 -2.13 -9.20
C LEU A 106 -5.84 -2.93 -8.50
N LEU A 107 -5.69 -3.19 -7.20
CA LEU A 107 -6.63 -4.01 -6.42
C LEU A 107 -7.81 -3.20 -5.85
N ILE A 108 -7.60 -1.91 -5.61
CA ILE A 108 -8.58 -1.02 -4.98
C ILE A 108 -9.44 -0.32 -6.03
N ASP A 109 -10.72 -0.16 -5.70
CA ASP A 109 -11.69 0.60 -6.49
C ASP A 109 -11.21 2.04 -6.77
N ASN A 110 -11.36 2.47 -8.02
CA ASN A 110 -10.93 3.80 -8.48
C ASN A 110 -11.59 4.92 -7.70
N GLU A 111 -12.87 4.78 -7.33
CA GLU A 111 -13.61 5.82 -6.61
C GLU A 111 -13.06 6.08 -5.20
N LEU A 112 -12.38 5.10 -4.61
CA LEU A 112 -11.80 5.20 -3.27
C LEU A 112 -10.33 5.61 -3.30
N TRP A 113 -9.64 5.39 -4.42
CA TRP A 113 -8.21 5.62 -4.51
C TRP A 113 -7.89 7.12 -4.36
N PRO A 114 -7.02 7.52 -3.42
CA PRO A 114 -6.90 8.93 -3.02
C PRO A 114 -6.03 9.77 -3.96
N LEU A 115 -5.31 9.13 -4.89
CA LEU A 115 -4.37 9.78 -5.80
C LEU A 115 -4.88 9.66 -7.24
N PRO A 116 -4.69 10.68 -8.08
CA PRO A 116 -5.00 10.57 -9.49
C PRO A 116 -4.14 9.46 -10.10
N LYS A 117 -4.76 8.54 -10.83
CA LYS A 117 -4.03 7.43 -11.45
C LYS A 117 -3.05 7.98 -12.49
N TYR A 118 -1.97 7.26 -12.74
CA TYR A 118 -0.95 7.70 -13.71
C TYR A 118 -1.54 7.98 -15.10
N ARG A 119 -2.58 7.22 -15.48
CA ARG A 119 -3.37 7.44 -16.70
C ARG A 119 -4.11 8.78 -16.66
N GLU A 120 -4.74 9.12 -15.55
CA GLU A 120 -5.47 10.38 -15.40
C GLU A 120 -4.50 11.56 -15.50
N LEU A 121 -3.33 11.49 -14.84
CA LEU A 121 -2.29 12.52 -14.95
C LEU A 121 -1.80 12.76 -16.38
N LEU A 122 -1.79 11.75 -17.24
CA LEU A 122 -1.33 11.85 -18.62
C LEU A 122 -2.41 12.34 -19.60
N PHE A 123 -3.69 12.27 -19.23
CA PHE A 123 -4.83 12.58 -20.11
C PHE A 123 -5.79 13.63 -19.56
N LEU A 124 -5.53 14.21 -18.38
CA LEU A 124 -6.20 15.42 -17.90
C LEU A 124 -5.88 16.58 -18.87
N LYS A 125 -6.86 16.93 -19.71
CA LYS A 125 -6.92 18.17 -20.50
C LYS A 125 -7.86 19.15 -19.83
#